data_AF-A0A7S3CMK1-F1
#
_entry.id   AF-A0A7S3CMK1-F1
#
_cell.length_a   1.000
_cell.length_b   1.000
_cell.length_c   1.000
_cell.angle_alpha   90.00
_cell.angle_beta   90.00
_cell.angle_gamma   90.00
#
_symmetry.space_group_name_H-M   'P 1'
#
loop_
_entity.id
_entity.type
_entity.pdbx_description
1 polymer ?
#
loop_
_entity_poly.entity_id
_entity_poly.type
_entity_poly.pdbx_seq_one_letter_code
_entity_poly.pdbx_strand_id
1 'polypeptide(L)'
;MLECDYDIKNGGWQKPKITPVKDFELEPANATLHYSIECFEGAKAYLSQKDPSKVVMFRVDKNYERMNTSHKQLGFPLFNVEEMVECTRQLIDLDRDWIPDRPLHSVYLRPTSICMDDKVGITKVSKIKTFVCLSPVGPYYQRGFVPIRLYCDTQIVRAWPLGFGDKKIGGNYAPTLKIGRAGLEKYNCDQTLWLLHDYVTEFGTMNFFAFWKNEDGEDELVTPPLDGTILPGITRDSIIQ
;
A
#
# COMPACT_ATOMS: atom_id res chain seq x y z
N MET A 1 -17.44 4.92 -4.05
CA MET A 1 -16.12 5.31 -3.50
C MET A 1 -16.31 6.26 -2.34
N LEU A 2 -15.44 6.19 -1.32
CA LEU A 2 -15.35 7.18 -0.25
C LEU A 2 -14.41 8.30 -0.70
N GLU A 3 -14.74 9.56 -0.46
CA GLU A 3 -13.88 10.71 -0.70
C GLU A 3 -13.97 11.74 0.45
N CYS A 4 -12.84 12.36 0.77
CA CYS A 4 -12.71 13.40 1.78
C CYS A 4 -11.64 14.39 1.34
N ASP A 5 -12.04 15.65 1.19
CA ASP A 5 -11.12 16.73 0.82
C ASP A 5 -10.53 17.39 2.05
N TYR A 6 -9.31 17.89 1.91
CA TYR A 6 -8.68 18.80 2.84
C TYR A 6 -8.31 20.08 2.09
N ASP A 7 -8.68 21.23 2.64
CA ASP A 7 -8.29 22.54 2.12
C ASP A 7 -8.04 23.49 3.29
N ILE A 8 -6.81 24.01 3.39
CA ILE A 8 -6.43 24.98 4.43
C ILE A 8 -7.36 26.20 4.42
N LYS A 9 -7.78 26.68 3.25
CA LYS A 9 -8.64 27.86 3.12
C LYS A 9 -10.07 27.61 3.60
N ASN A 10 -10.53 26.36 3.54
CA ASN A 10 -11.86 25.95 3.97
C ASN A 10 -11.85 25.29 5.37
N GLY A 11 -10.83 25.58 6.19
CA GLY A 11 -10.77 25.12 7.58
C GLY A 11 -10.24 23.69 7.78
N GLY A 12 -9.63 23.09 6.77
CA GLY A 12 -8.99 21.78 6.86
C GLY A 12 -9.83 20.65 6.28
N TRP A 13 -9.97 19.55 7.04
CA TRP A 13 -10.72 18.37 6.61
C TRP A 13 -12.20 18.71 6.42
N GLN A 14 -12.72 18.36 5.25
CA GLN A 14 -14.12 18.54 4.90
C GLN A 14 -14.93 17.30 5.29
N LYS A 15 -16.26 17.38 5.20
CA LYS A 15 -17.12 16.23 5.51
C LYS A 15 -16.86 15.09 4.51
N PRO A 16 -16.58 13.85 4.96
CA PRO A 16 -16.44 12.71 4.07
C PRO A 16 -17.76 12.38 3.37
N LYS A 17 -17.66 11.86 2.14
CA LYS A 17 -18.80 11.52 1.30
C LYS A 17 -18.58 10.16 0.66
N ILE A 18 -19.61 9.36 0.59
CA ILE A 18 -19.65 8.18 -0.28
C ILE A 18 -20.40 8.59 -1.54
N THR A 19 -19.76 8.47 -2.69
CA THR A 19 -20.28 8.86 -4.01
C THR A 19 -20.11 7.73 -5.02
N PRO A 20 -20.91 7.70 -6.10
CA PRO A 20 -20.62 6.81 -7.23
C PRO A 20 -19.19 7.02 -7.73
N VAL A 21 -18.57 5.94 -8.21
CA VAL A 21 -17.24 6.03 -8.83
C VAL A 21 -17.31 6.95 -10.05
N LYS A 22 -16.39 7.90 -10.13
CA LYS A 22 -16.28 8.90 -11.19
C LYS A 22 -14.82 9.24 -11.45
N ASP A 23 -14.55 9.75 -12.63
CA ASP A 23 -13.23 10.27 -12.96
C ASP A 23 -12.93 11.55 -12.17
N PHE A 24 -11.64 11.81 -11.95
CA PHE A 24 -11.20 13.08 -11.39
C PHE A 24 -10.87 14.07 -12.50
N GLU A 25 -11.42 15.26 -12.40
CA GLU A 25 -10.98 16.42 -13.17
C GLU A 25 -9.76 17.02 -12.46
N LEU A 26 -8.58 16.81 -13.03
CA LEU A 26 -7.32 17.35 -12.52
C LEU A 26 -6.79 18.43 -13.47
N GLU A 27 -6.32 19.53 -12.90
CA GLU A 27 -5.66 20.58 -13.66
C GLU A 27 -4.28 20.09 -14.16
N PRO A 28 -3.82 20.44 -15.38
CA PRO A 28 -2.55 19.95 -15.93
C PRO A 28 -1.29 20.23 -15.08
N ALA A 29 -1.24 21.35 -14.35
CA ALA A 29 -0.19 21.69 -13.38
C ALA A 29 -0.45 21.12 -11.96
N ASN A 30 -1.40 20.21 -11.77
CA ASN A 30 -1.62 19.52 -10.50
C ASN A 30 -0.34 18.84 -10.01
N ALA A 31 0.11 19.21 -8.80
CA ALA A 31 1.43 18.83 -8.30
C ALA A 31 1.63 17.31 -8.12
N THR A 32 0.55 16.52 -7.99
CA THR A 32 0.66 15.05 -7.95
C THR A 32 1.21 14.50 -9.25
N LEU A 33 0.76 15.04 -10.39
CA LEU A 33 1.17 14.59 -11.73
C LEU A 33 2.65 14.85 -12.02
N HIS A 34 3.21 15.92 -11.43
CA HIS A 34 4.58 16.35 -11.69
C HIS A 34 5.60 15.80 -10.69
N TYR A 35 5.20 15.62 -9.43
CA TYR A 35 6.14 15.34 -8.33
C TYR A 35 5.77 14.11 -7.50
N SER A 36 4.80 13.32 -7.92
CA SER A 36 4.36 12.11 -7.20
C SER A 36 4.02 12.40 -5.74
N ILE A 37 3.40 13.57 -5.46
CA ILE A 37 2.96 13.96 -4.12
C ILE A 37 1.69 13.17 -3.77
N GLU A 38 1.87 11.89 -3.52
CA GLU A 38 0.81 10.92 -3.28
C GLU A 38 1.29 9.76 -2.42
N CYS A 39 0.36 9.20 -1.65
CA CYS A 39 0.55 7.94 -0.95
C CYS A 39 -0.73 7.10 -1.00
N PHE A 40 -0.59 5.82 -0.71
CA PHE A 40 -1.69 4.89 -0.78
C PHE A 40 -1.58 3.80 0.28
N GLU A 41 -2.65 3.06 0.46
CA GLU A 41 -2.72 1.87 1.27
C GLU A 41 -3.28 0.68 0.52
N GLY A 42 -3.13 -0.48 1.15
CA GLY A 42 -3.63 -1.74 0.64
C GLY A 42 -4.14 -2.62 1.76
N ALA A 43 -5.45 -2.78 1.83
CA ALA A 43 -6.11 -3.66 2.78
C ALA A 43 -7.11 -4.57 2.05
N LYS A 44 -7.66 -5.55 2.76
CA LYS A 44 -8.67 -6.46 2.22
C LYS A 44 -9.81 -6.62 3.20
N ALA A 45 -11.01 -6.74 2.64
CA ALA A 45 -12.19 -7.19 3.34
C ALA A 45 -12.69 -8.52 2.76
N TYR A 46 -13.26 -9.34 3.62
CA TYR A 46 -13.66 -10.72 3.33
C TYR A 46 -15.05 -10.97 3.91
N LEU A 47 -15.83 -11.86 3.28
CA LEU A 47 -16.92 -12.50 3.99
C LEU A 47 -16.35 -13.39 5.09
N SER A 48 -16.93 -13.31 6.28
CA SER A 48 -16.49 -14.10 7.42
C SER A 48 -16.82 -15.58 7.18
N GLN A 49 -15.82 -16.44 7.32
CA GLN A 49 -16.01 -17.89 7.26
C GLN A 49 -16.86 -18.43 8.41
N LYS A 50 -16.93 -17.71 9.54
CA LYS A 50 -17.76 -18.09 10.70
C LYS A 50 -19.23 -17.69 10.52
N ASP A 51 -19.47 -16.64 9.76
CA ASP A 51 -20.78 -16.04 9.57
C ASP A 51 -20.77 -15.25 8.25
N PRO A 52 -21.23 -15.82 7.12
CA PRO A 52 -21.21 -15.16 5.83
C PRO A 52 -22.03 -13.86 5.78
N SER A 53 -22.93 -13.64 6.75
CA SER A 53 -23.64 -12.36 6.90
C SER A 53 -22.76 -11.24 7.48
N LYS A 54 -21.50 -11.51 7.83
CA LYS A 54 -20.55 -10.53 8.33
C LYS A 54 -19.40 -10.33 7.37
N VAL A 55 -18.98 -9.08 7.27
CA VAL A 55 -17.74 -8.70 6.58
C VAL A 55 -16.67 -8.44 7.64
N VAL A 56 -15.46 -8.92 7.38
CA VAL A 56 -14.29 -8.68 8.23
C VAL A 56 -13.20 -7.97 7.44
N MET A 57 -12.59 -6.95 8.05
CA MET A 57 -11.42 -6.26 7.53
C MET A 57 -10.19 -6.71 8.30
N PHE A 58 -9.11 -7.08 7.61
CA PHE A 58 -7.90 -7.52 8.28
C PHE A 58 -7.03 -6.33 8.71
N ARG A 59 -7.02 -6.03 10.02
CA ARG A 59 -6.15 -5.04 10.68
C ARG A 59 -6.07 -3.68 9.95
N VAL A 60 -7.21 -3.20 9.46
CA VAL A 60 -7.30 -1.99 8.62
C VAL A 60 -6.93 -0.71 9.38
N ASP A 61 -7.09 -0.70 10.70
CA ASP A 61 -6.56 0.32 11.60
C ASP A 61 -5.05 0.51 11.42
N LYS A 62 -4.29 -0.59 11.33
CA LYS A 62 -2.84 -0.55 11.12
C LYS A 62 -2.44 -0.02 9.75
N ASN A 63 -3.26 -0.29 8.73
CA ASN A 63 -3.08 0.34 7.43
C ASN A 63 -3.23 1.86 7.53
N TYR A 64 -4.26 2.37 8.20
CA TYR A 64 -4.47 3.81 8.37
C TYR A 64 -3.44 4.48 9.28
N GLU A 65 -2.96 3.80 10.32
CA GLU A 65 -1.80 4.25 11.11
C GLU A 65 -0.58 4.44 10.20
N ARG A 66 -0.27 3.45 9.35
CA ARG A 66 0.84 3.53 8.38
C ARG A 66 0.60 4.61 7.31
N MET A 67 -0.63 4.79 6.86
CA MET A 67 -0.99 5.87 5.94
C MET A 67 -0.70 7.24 6.57
N ASN A 68 -1.01 7.43 7.85
CA ASN A 68 -0.63 8.65 8.58
C ASN A 68 0.90 8.84 8.67
N THR A 69 1.71 7.78 8.74
CA THR A 69 3.18 7.93 8.64
C THR A 69 3.62 8.41 7.26
N SER A 70 2.94 7.97 6.20
CA SER A 70 3.19 8.46 4.83
C SER A 70 2.71 9.90 4.65
N HIS A 71 1.58 10.28 5.26
CA HIS A 71 1.12 11.66 5.32
C HIS A 71 2.16 12.57 5.98
N LYS A 72 2.72 12.18 7.14
CA LYS A 72 3.80 12.93 7.81
C LYS A 72 4.98 13.17 6.86
N GLN A 73 5.40 12.13 6.14
CA GLN A 73 6.53 12.21 5.22
C GLN A 73 6.28 13.18 4.05
N LEU A 74 5.04 13.24 3.56
CA LEU A 74 4.62 14.12 2.46
C LEU A 74 4.21 15.53 2.92
N GLY A 75 4.22 15.80 4.23
CA GLY A 75 3.71 17.06 4.78
C GLY A 75 2.19 17.21 4.68
N PHE A 76 1.47 16.11 4.52
CA PHE A 76 0.01 16.06 4.57
C PHE A 76 -0.50 16.15 6.03
N PRO A 77 -1.70 16.71 6.27
CA PRO A 77 -2.35 16.67 7.57
C PRO A 77 -2.70 15.23 7.93
N LEU A 78 -2.68 14.93 9.23
CA LEU A 78 -3.12 13.62 9.72
C LEU A 78 -4.64 13.60 9.82
N PHE A 79 -5.21 12.41 9.69
CA PHE A 79 -6.62 12.15 9.97
C PHE A 79 -6.76 11.26 11.21
N ASN A 80 -7.96 11.24 11.80
CA ASN A 80 -8.30 10.29 12.84
C ASN A 80 -8.46 8.89 12.22
N VAL A 81 -7.71 7.91 12.74
CA VAL A 81 -7.70 6.54 12.24
C VAL A 81 -9.05 5.86 12.42
N GLU A 82 -9.67 5.99 13.59
CA GLU A 82 -10.95 5.37 13.93
C GLU A 82 -12.07 5.88 13.01
N GLU A 83 -12.10 7.18 12.74
CA GLU A 83 -13.05 7.80 11.81
C GLU A 83 -12.89 7.28 10.38
N MET A 84 -11.65 7.12 9.90
CA MET A 84 -11.39 6.57 8.57
C MET A 84 -11.74 5.08 8.47
N VAL A 85 -11.52 4.31 9.54
CA VAL A 85 -12.00 2.91 9.64
C VAL A 85 -13.51 2.87 9.55
N GLU A 86 -14.21 3.72 10.29
CA GLU A 86 -15.67 3.77 10.31
C GLU A 86 -16.25 4.21 8.96
N CYS A 87 -15.69 5.24 8.33
CA CYS A 87 -16.09 5.65 6.98
C CYS A 87 -15.89 4.53 5.95
N THR A 88 -14.82 3.76 6.08
CA THR A 88 -14.52 2.63 5.18
C THR A 88 -15.44 1.46 5.44
N ARG A 89 -15.81 1.20 6.70
CA ARG A 89 -16.84 0.23 7.06
C ARG A 89 -18.18 0.58 6.40
N GLN A 90 -18.61 1.83 6.47
CA GLN A 90 -19.86 2.27 5.83
C GLN A 90 -19.83 2.12 4.31
N LEU A 91 -18.70 2.40 3.65
CA LEU A 91 -18.52 2.15 2.22
C LEU A 91 -18.68 0.66 1.89
N ILE A 92 -18.04 -0.21 2.69
CA ILE A 92 -18.11 -1.66 2.49
C ILE A 92 -19.51 -2.21 2.74
N ASP A 93 -20.24 -1.69 3.73
CA ASP A 93 -21.61 -2.12 4.00
C ASP A 93 -22.57 -1.69 2.87
N LEU A 94 -22.36 -0.52 2.28
CA LEU A 94 -23.12 -0.07 1.11
C LEU A 94 -22.84 -0.93 -0.13
N ASP A 95 -21.56 -1.23 -0.39
CA ASP A 95 -21.11 -1.99 -1.56
C ASP A 95 -20.90 -3.48 -1.25
N ARG A 96 -21.58 -4.02 -0.23
CA ARG A 96 -21.37 -5.39 0.27
C ARG A 96 -21.48 -6.46 -0.82
N ASP A 97 -22.41 -6.29 -1.75
CA ASP A 97 -22.68 -7.26 -2.82
C ASP A 97 -21.50 -7.41 -3.80
N TRP A 98 -20.53 -6.50 -3.77
CA TRP A 98 -19.30 -6.60 -4.55
C TRP A 98 -18.26 -7.54 -3.93
N ILE A 99 -18.44 -7.96 -2.68
CA ILE A 99 -17.51 -8.88 -2.00
C ILE A 99 -17.77 -10.29 -2.54
N PRO A 100 -16.80 -10.92 -3.22
CA PRO A 100 -17.06 -12.22 -3.83
C PRO A 100 -17.28 -13.30 -2.77
N ASP A 101 -18.40 -14.01 -2.85
CA ASP A 101 -18.68 -15.20 -2.05
C ASP A 101 -18.02 -16.44 -2.65
N ARG A 102 -16.69 -16.44 -2.67
CA ARG A 102 -15.87 -17.56 -3.17
C ARG A 102 -14.62 -17.73 -2.33
N PRO A 103 -14.14 -18.98 -2.13
CA PRO A 103 -12.90 -19.22 -1.42
C PRO A 103 -11.73 -18.42 -2.02
N LEU A 104 -10.85 -17.91 -1.15
CA LEU A 104 -9.65 -17.15 -1.52
C LEU A 104 -9.90 -15.84 -2.29
N HIS A 105 -11.15 -15.38 -2.37
CA HIS A 105 -11.50 -14.08 -2.92
C HIS A 105 -11.70 -13.06 -1.80
N SER A 106 -11.60 -11.79 -2.17
CA SER A 106 -11.76 -10.65 -1.26
C SER A 106 -12.15 -9.41 -2.06
N VAL A 107 -12.56 -8.36 -1.37
CA VAL A 107 -12.51 -7.02 -1.94
C VAL A 107 -11.25 -6.32 -1.44
N TYR A 108 -10.47 -5.78 -2.37
CA TYR A 108 -9.30 -4.99 -2.07
C TYR A 108 -9.71 -3.55 -1.82
N LEU A 109 -9.23 -2.99 -0.71
CA LEU A 109 -9.42 -1.60 -0.33
C LEU A 109 -8.19 -0.82 -0.77
N ARG A 110 -8.39 0.24 -1.57
CA ARG A 110 -7.34 1.15 -2.02
C ARG A 110 -7.58 2.56 -1.47
N PRO A 111 -7.25 2.83 -0.19
CA PRO A 111 -7.13 4.19 0.29
C PRO A 111 -5.97 4.90 -0.41
N THR A 112 -6.17 6.14 -0.80
CA THR A 112 -5.19 6.95 -1.54
C THR A 112 -5.34 8.40 -1.14
N SER A 113 -4.22 9.11 -0.99
CA SER A 113 -4.19 10.56 -0.82
C SER A 113 -3.33 11.18 -1.92
N ILE A 114 -3.88 12.16 -2.63
CA ILE A 114 -3.20 12.92 -3.68
C ILE A 114 -3.20 14.41 -3.35
N CYS A 115 -2.13 15.11 -3.72
CA CYS A 115 -2.08 16.56 -3.69
C CYS A 115 -3.03 17.15 -4.74
N MET A 116 -3.78 18.18 -4.35
CA MET A 116 -4.73 18.90 -5.21
C MET A 116 -4.32 20.35 -5.44
N ASP A 117 -3.04 20.69 -5.22
CA ASP A 117 -2.50 22.01 -5.54
C ASP A 117 -2.22 22.11 -7.04
N ASP A 118 -2.78 23.14 -7.68
CA ASP A 118 -2.69 23.38 -9.13
C ASP A 118 -1.53 24.35 -9.41
N LYS A 119 -0.30 23.88 -9.18
CA LYS A 119 0.93 24.65 -9.34
C LYS A 119 2.12 23.73 -9.57
N VAL A 120 3.03 24.16 -10.45
CA VAL A 120 4.32 23.49 -10.69
C VAL A 120 5.32 23.77 -9.55
N GLY A 121 5.16 24.83 -8.78
CA GLY A 121 6.10 25.13 -7.69
C GLY A 121 6.02 24.13 -6.52
N ILE A 122 7.14 23.45 -6.22
CA ILE A 122 7.26 22.58 -5.04
C ILE A 122 7.28 23.44 -3.77
N THR A 123 6.12 23.50 -3.12
CA THR A 123 5.89 24.30 -1.90
C THR A 123 4.98 23.52 -0.96
N LYS A 124 4.61 24.12 0.18
CA LYS A 124 3.69 23.51 1.13
C LYS A 124 2.37 23.10 0.44
N VAL A 125 1.95 21.86 0.70
CA VAL A 125 0.68 21.30 0.25
C VAL A 125 -0.47 22.00 0.95
N SER A 126 -1.43 22.51 0.17
CA SER A 126 -2.57 23.28 0.69
C SER A 126 -3.91 22.59 0.49
N LYS A 127 -4.04 21.80 -0.58
CA LYS A 127 -5.22 21.00 -0.91
C LYS A 127 -4.85 19.53 -1.09
N ILE A 128 -5.65 18.62 -0.54
CA ILE A 128 -5.47 17.17 -0.67
C ILE A 128 -6.84 16.54 -0.92
N LYS A 129 -6.87 15.47 -1.71
CA LYS A 129 -8.00 14.57 -1.80
C LYS A 129 -7.60 13.20 -1.27
N THR A 130 -8.32 12.73 -0.25
CA THR A 130 -8.21 11.36 0.26
C THR A 130 -9.42 10.57 -0.20
N PHE A 131 -9.23 9.39 -0.75
CA PHE A 131 -10.34 8.56 -1.23
C PHE A 131 -10.07 7.07 -1.02
N VAL A 132 -11.13 6.25 -1.02
CA VAL A 132 -11.05 4.78 -0.97
C VAL A 132 -11.84 4.18 -2.13
N CYS A 133 -11.16 3.40 -2.95
CA CYS A 133 -11.77 2.57 -3.98
C CYS A 133 -11.83 1.10 -3.54
N LEU A 134 -12.88 0.41 -3.97
CA LEU A 134 -13.07 -1.02 -3.79
C LEU A 134 -12.80 -1.75 -5.10
N SER A 135 -12.12 -2.89 -5.04
CA SER A 135 -11.87 -3.74 -6.22
C SER A 135 -12.00 -5.21 -5.84
N PRO A 136 -12.98 -5.96 -6.39
CA PRO A 136 -13.05 -7.40 -6.18
C PRO A 136 -11.81 -8.09 -6.75
N VAL A 137 -11.17 -8.95 -5.97
CA VAL A 137 -9.96 -9.65 -6.36
C VAL A 137 -10.04 -11.14 -6.04
N GLY A 138 -9.49 -11.96 -6.94
CA GLY A 138 -9.26 -13.38 -6.72
C GLY A 138 -7.89 -13.68 -6.10
N PRO A 139 -7.53 -14.97 -6.01
CA PRO A 139 -6.21 -15.38 -5.56
C PRO A 139 -5.13 -14.88 -6.52
N TYR A 140 -4.02 -14.38 -5.97
CA TYR A 140 -2.88 -13.92 -6.75
C TYR A 140 -2.22 -15.07 -7.53
N TYR A 141 -2.22 -16.29 -6.95
CA TYR A 141 -1.79 -17.52 -7.59
C TYR A 141 -2.96 -18.52 -7.69
N GLN A 142 -3.60 -18.56 -8.86
CA GLN A 142 -4.79 -19.41 -9.10
C GLN A 142 -4.53 -20.91 -8.91
N ARG A 143 -3.28 -21.35 -9.05
CA ARG A 143 -2.85 -22.76 -8.92
C ARG A 143 -2.39 -23.13 -7.50
N GLY A 144 -2.64 -22.28 -6.50
CA GLY A 144 -2.19 -22.51 -5.12
C GLY A 144 -0.77 -22.01 -4.87
N PHE A 145 -0.03 -22.67 -3.97
CA PHE A 145 1.35 -22.29 -3.64
C PHE A 145 2.28 -22.67 -4.81
N VAL A 146 2.57 -21.69 -5.65
CA VAL A 146 3.51 -21.84 -6.78
C VAL A 146 4.79 -21.07 -6.43
N PRO A 147 5.94 -21.74 -6.31
CA PRO A 147 7.22 -21.07 -6.14
C PRO A 147 7.47 -20.08 -7.29
N ILE A 148 8.03 -18.93 -6.97
CA ILE A 148 8.38 -17.89 -7.93
C ILE A 148 9.89 -17.79 -8.11
N ARG A 149 10.31 -17.35 -9.29
CA ARG A 149 11.72 -17.04 -9.61
C ARG A 149 11.99 -15.58 -9.35
N LEU A 150 13.08 -15.30 -8.63
CA LEU A 150 13.47 -13.93 -8.29
C LEU A 150 14.65 -13.47 -9.15
N TYR A 151 14.51 -12.29 -9.75
CA TYR A 151 15.61 -11.58 -10.41
C TYR A 151 16.37 -10.77 -9.36
N CYS A 152 17.67 -11.00 -9.24
CA CYS A 152 18.51 -10.31 -8.27
C CYS A 152 19.57 -9.49 -9.02
N ASP A 153 19.51 -8.17 -8.88
CA ASP A 153 20.45 -7.23 -9.49
C ASP A 153 21.12 -6.42 -8.39
N THR A 154 22.41 -6.67 -8.16
CA THR A 154 23.19 -6.04 -7.09
C THR A 154 23.50 -4.57 -7.37
N GLN A 155 23.26 -4.08 -8.58
CA GLN A 155 23.53 -2.69 -8.96
C GLN A 155 22.34 -1.75 -8.70
N ILE A 156 21.17 -2.31 -8.36
CA ILE A 156 19.94 -1.55 -8.22
C ILE A 156 19.41 -1.65 -6.79
N VAL A 157 19.20 -0.49 -6.19
CA VAL A 157 18.69 -0.36 -4.83
C VAL A 157 17.25 0.15 -4.86
N ARG A 158 16.35 -0.51 -4.13
CA ARG A 158 14.94 -0.07 -4.01
C ARG A 158 14.79 1.14 -3.08
N ALA A 159 15.51 1.10 -1.96
CA ALA A 159 15.48 2.11 -0.91
C ALA A 159 16.82 2.12 -0.16
N TRP A 160 17.17 3.26 0.42
CA TRP A 160 18.42 3.47 1.14
C TRP A 160 18.16 4.10 2.52
N PRO A 161 19.10 4.01 3.47
CA PRO A 161 18.96 4.60 4.79
C PRO A 161 18.67 6.10 4.72
N LEU A 162 17.78 6.58 5.60
CA LEU A 162 17.26 7.96 5.59
C LEU A 162 16.46 8.35 4.33
N GLY A 163 16.23 7.41 3.41
CA GLY A 163 15.27 7.54 2.33
C GLY A 163 13.84 7.33 2.82
N PHE A 164 12.93 7.05 1.89
CA PHE A 164 11.49 6.96 2.17
C PHE A 164 10.94 5.55 1.95
N GLY A 165 11.80 4.52 1.89
CA GLY A 165 11.44 3.15 1.53
C GLY A 165 10.46 2.49 2.48
N ASP A 166 10.41 2.97 3.73
CA ASP A 166 9.51 2.53 4.78
C ASP A 166 8.13 3.23 4.76
N LYS A 167 7.88 4.09 3.76
CA LYS A 167 6.59 4.76 3.52
C LYS A 167 5.94 4.26 2.24
N LYS A 168 4.61 4.31 2.19
CA LYS A 168 3.82 3.81 1.07
C LYS A 168 3.50 4.92 0.06
N ILE A 169 4.55 5.53 -0.46
CA ILE A 169 4.53 6.68 -1.37
C ILE A 169 4.68 6.21 -2.82
N GLY A 170 3.92 6.80 -3.75
CA GLY A 170 3.91 6.39 -5.17
C GLY A 170 5.31 6.33 -5.81
N GLY A 171 6.15 7.31 -5.48
CA GLY A 171 7.53 7.42 -5.96
C GLY A 171 8.44 6.22 -5.62
N ASN A 172 8.10 5.43 -4.60
CA ASN A 172 8.86 4.21 -4.26
C ASN A 172 8.55 3.03 -5.19
N TYR A 173 7.50 3.13 -6.03
CA TYR A 173 7.02 2.03 -6.87
C TYR A 173 7.33 2.26 -8.34
N ALA A 174 7.11 3.48 -8.86
CA ALA A 174 7.27 3.76 -10.29
C ALA A 174 8.65 3.35 -10.86
N PRO A 175 9.79 3.62 -10.18
CA PRO A 175 11.12 3.20 -10.68
C PRO A 175 11.30 1.68 -10.76
N THR A 176 10.54 0.90 -9.98
CA THR A 176 10.68 -0.57 -9.93
C THR A 176 10.19 -1.26 -11.20
N LEU A 177 9.31 -0.62 -11.98
CA LEU A 177 8.67 -1.20 -13.17
C LEU A 177 9.69 -1.62 -14.23
N LYS A 178 10.69 -0.77 -14.48
CA LYS A 178 11.77 -1.05 -15.45
C LYS A 178 12.55 -2.31 -15.05
N ILE A 179 12.79 -2.48 -13.76
CA ILE A 179 13.60 -3.57 -13.21
C ILE A 179 12.82 -4.88 -13.25
N GLY A 180 11.57 -4.87 -12.79
CA GLY A 180 10.69 -6.04 -12.87
C GLY A 180 10.50 -6.51 -14.32
N ARG A 181 10.32 -5.57 -15.26
CA ARG A 181 10.25 -5.88 -16.70
C ARG A 181 11.52 -6.54 -17.21
N ALA A 182 12.71 -6.00 -16.86
CA ALA A 182 13.98 -6.59 -17.26
C ALA A 182 14.18 -8.01 -16.70
N GLY A 183 13.80 -8.23 -15.44
CA GLY A 183 13.84 -9.55 -14.79
C GLY A 183 12.98 -10.59 -15.52
N LEU A 184 11.76 -10.19 -15.91
CA LEU A 184 10.85 -11.05 -16.67
C LEU A 184 11.38 -11.32 -18.09
N GLU A 185 11.67 -10.27 -18.86
CA GLU A 185 11.99 -10.39 -20.29
C GLU A 185 13.33 -11.08 -20.55
N LYS A 186 14.34 -10.85 -19.70
CA LYS A 186 15.70 -11.36 -19.94
C LYS A 186 16.00 -12.67 -19.20
N TYR A 187 15.37 -12.89 -18.05
CA TYR A 187 15.72 -13.98 -17.15
C TYR A 187 14.56 -14.91 -16.80
N ASN A 188 13.34 -14.58 -17.26
CA ASN A 188 12.11 -15.30 -16.96
C ASN A 188 11.89 -15.44 -15.44
N CYS A 189 12.06 -14.33 -14.73
CA CYS A 189 11.78 -14.19 -13.31
C CYS A 189 10.44 -13.47 -13.08
N ASP A 190 9.71 -13.87 -12.04
CA ASP A 190 8.37 -13.35 -11.73
C ASP A 190 8.42 -12.06 -10.90
N GLN A 191 9.45 -11.88 -10.08
CA GLN A 191 9.62 -10.73 -9.18
C GLN A 191 11.11 -10.37 -9.05
N THR A 192 11.39 -9.19 -8.50
CA THR A 192 12.75 -8.75 -8.18
C THR A 192 13.06 -9.03 -6.70
N LEU A 193 14.20 -9.63 -6.39
CA LEU A 193 14.77 -9.63 -5.04
C LEU A 193 15.59 -8.35 -4.87
N TRP A 194 15.25 -7.55 -3.87
CA TRP A 194 15.92 -6.28 -3.60
C TRP A 194 17.04 -6.49 -2.59
N LEU A 195 18.22 -6.00 -2.94
CA LEU A 195 19.37 -5.97 -2.06
C LEU A 195 19.73 -4.54 -1.68
N LEU A 196 20.31 -4.39 -0.50
CA LEU A 196 21.05 -3.22 -0.09
C LEU A 196 22.44 -3.67 0.38
N HIS A 197 23.45 -3.39 -0.43
CA HIS A 197 24.75 -4.07 -0.31
C HIS A 197 24.57 -5.59 -0.37
N ASP A 198 25.06 -6.32 0.63
CA ASP A 198 24.96 -7.78 0.73
C ASP A 198 23.70 -8.25 1.49
N TYR A 199 22.82 -7.32 1.88
CA TYR A 199 21.63 -7.65 2.68
C TYR A 199 20.38 -7.77 1.81
N VAL A 200 19.65 -8.87 2.00
CA VAL A 200 18.29 -9.03 1.47
C VAL A 200 17.35 -8.07 2.19
N THR A 201 16.52 -7.35 1.42
CA THR A 201 15.56 -6.39 1.96
C THR A 201 14.11 -6.86 1.75
N GLU A 202 13.65 -6.84 0.50
CA GLU A 202 12.28 -7.17 0.11
C GLU A 202 12.29 -7.96 -1.20
N PHE A 203 11.17 -8.55 -1.59
CA PHE A 203 10.99 -9.09 -2.94
C PHE A 203 9.70 -8.58 -3.56
N GLY A 204 9.79 -8.02 -4.77
CA GLY A 204 8.69 -7.31 -5.41
C GLY A 204 8.20 -6.16 -4.53
N THR A 205 6.94 -6.24 -4.10
CA THR A 205 6.31 -5.32 -3.13
C THR A 205 5.94 -6.01 -1.82
N MET A 206 6.68 -7.07 -1.46
CA MET A 206 6.43 -7.93 -0.29
C MET A 206 7.65 -7.97 0.62
N ASN A 207 7.40 -8.11 1.92
CA ASN A 207 8.47 -8.34 2.89
C ASN A 207 9.06 -9.74 2.74
N PHE A 208 10.36 -9.85 2.94
CA PHE A 208 11.09 -11.12 2.90
C PHE A 208 11.01 -11.87 4.23
N PHE A 209 10.86 -13.19 4.17
CA PHE A 209 11.06 -14.11 5.28
C PHE A 209 11.86 -15.32 4.78
N ALA A 210 12.77 -15.81 5.62
CA ALA A 210 13.46 -17.09 5.41
C ALA A 210 13.25 -17.97 6.64
N PHE A 211 12.86 -19.22 6.41
CA PHE A 211 12.88 -20.26 7.43
C PHE A 211 14.07 -21.17 7.16
N TRP A 212 14.99 -21.27 8.10
CA TRP A 212 16.27 -21.95 7.92
C TRP A 212 16.82 -22.54 9.22
N LYS A 213 17.92 -23.28 9.11
CA LYS A 213 18.78 -23.59 10.24
C LYS A 213 19.81 -22.47 10.37
N ASN A 214 19.82 -21.77 11.51
CA ASN A 214 20.81 -20.72 11.76
C ASN A 214 22.21 -21.32 12.00
N GLU A 215 23.19 -20.46 12.25
CA GLU A 215 24.59 -20.83 12.46
C GLU A 215 24.80 -21.74 13.68
N ASP A 216 23.88 -21.70 14.65
CA ASP A 216 23.88 -22.53 15.86
C ASP A 216 23.11 -23.86 15.67
N GLY A 217 22.55 -24.10 14.48
CA GLY A 217 21.79 -25.32 14.15
C GLY A 217 20.32 -25.32 14.61
N GLU A 218 19.80 -24.17 15.02
CA GLU A 218 18.44 -23.99 15.49
C GLU A 218 17.49 -23.63 14.33
N ASP A 219 16.22 -24.07 14.41
CA ASP A 219 15.21 -23.63 13.45
C ASP A 219 14.85 -22.17 13.70
N GLU A 220 15.04 -21.31 12.69
CA GLU A 220 14.81 -19.88 12.81
C GLU A 220 13.96 -19.37 11.64
N LEU A 221 12.98 -18.51 11.94
CA LEU A 221 12.27 -17.70 10.97
C LEU A 221 12.82 -16.26 11.03
N VAL A 222 13.59 -15.87 10.03
CA VAL A 222 14.26 -14.56 9.98
C VAL A 222 13.61 -13.64 8.94
N THR A 223 13.59 -12.35 9.24
CA THR A 223 13.13 -11.28 8.33
C THR A 223 13.97 -10.02 8.57
N PRO A 224 14.24 -9.19 7.54
CA PRO A 224 15.00 -7.97 7.71
C PRO A 224 14.38 -7.01 8.76
N PRO A 225 15.21 -6.29 9.54
CA PRO A 225 14.74 -5.35 10.54
C PRO A 225 14.09 -4.10 9.91
N LEU A 226 13.29 -3.38 10.70
CA LEU A 226 12.68 -2.11 10.27
C LEU A 226 13.65 -0.94 10.51
N ASP A 227 14.61 -0.78 9.61
CA ASP A 227 15.70 0.22 9.69
C ASP A 227 15.46 1.50 8.83
N GLY A 228 14.25 1.63 8.28
CA GLY A 228 13.87 2.70 7.35
C GLY A 228 13.96 2.33 5.86
N THR A 229 14.57 1.18 5.52
CA THR A 229 14.68 0.69 4.14
C THR A 229 13.58 -0.32 3.77
N ILE A 230 12.89 -0.87 4.77
CA ILE A 230 11.85 -1.89 4.64
C ILE A 230 10.47 -1.29 4.92
N LEU A 231 9.48 -1.59 4.09
CA LEU A 231 8.11 -1.19 4.38
C LEU A 231 7.57 -2.02 5.55
N PRO A 232 7.05 -1.42 6.64
CA PRO A 232 6.51 -2.17 7.77
C PRO A 232 5.17 -2.82 7.38
N GLY A 233 5.22 -3.99 6.75
CA GLY A 233 4.05 -4.73 6.28
C GLY A 233 3.15 -5.22 7.41
N ILE A 234 1.84 -5.15 7.21
CA ILE A 234 0.87 -5.63 8.19
C ILE A 234 0.87 -7.16 8.27
N THR A 235 1.03 -7.83 7.12
CA THR A 235 1.25 -9.28 7.07
C THR A 235 2.56 -9.68 7.75
N ARG A 236 3.65 -8.93 7.53
CA ARG A 236 4.94 -9.14 8.22
C ARG A 236 4.76 -9.07 9.73
N ASP A 237 4.17 -7.99 10.23
CA ASP A 237 3.89 -7.82 11.66
C ASP A 237 3.02 -8.97 12.21
N SER A 238 2.01 -9.42 11.45
CA SER A 238 1.12 -10.50 11.87
C SER A 238 1.76 -11.90 11.82
N ILE A 239 2.83 -12.11 11.05
CA ILE A 239 3.59 -13.37 11.03
C ILE A 239 4.53 -13.45 12.24
N ILE A 240 5.04 -12.30 12.71
CA ILE A 240 5.98 -12.21 13.83
C ILE A 240 5.27 -12.38 15.18
N GLN A 241 4.02 -11.91 15.29
CA GLN A 241 3.18 -12.06 16.49
C GLN A 241 2.68 -13.49 16.68
#